data_AF-X1AC23-F1
#
_entry.id   AF-X1AC23-F1
#
_cell.length_a   1.000
_cell.length_b   1.000
_cell.length_c   1.000
_cell.angle_alpha   90.00
_cell.angle_beta   90.00
_cell.angle_gamma   90.00
#
_symmetry.space_group_name_H-M   'P 1'
#
loop_
_entity.id
_entity.type
_entity.pdbx_description
1 polymer ?
#
loop_
_entity_poly.entity_id
_entity_poly.type
_entity_poly.pdbx_seq_one_letter_code
_entity_poly.pdbx_strand_id
1 'polypeptide(L)'
;MWSYVFSLAATDFITGGAQPFRGVWNGSGPIDIFGFTINVNFEGYLDYDYFYYSWGQQFVNGISPYTDAFNRIEIDGTFYNTHYFFPPLYVYMCALGVVLPIDPFGIG
;
A
#
# COMPACT_ATOMS: atom_id res chain seq x y z
N MET A 1 -2.84 -15.66 -11.02
CA MET A 1 -1.81 -15.19 -10.07
C MET A 1 -2.29 -13.94 -9.33
N TRP A 2 -2.41 -12.79 -9.98
CA TRP A 2 -2.84 -11.55 -9.31
C TRP A 2 -4.26 -11.59 -8.71
N SER A 3 -5.21 -12.28 -9.34
CA SER A 3 -6.53 -12.54 -8.75
C SER A 3 -6.47 -13.37 -7.46
N TYR A 4 -5.54 -14.32 -7.38
CA TYR A 4 -5.31 -15.14 -6.19
C TYR A 4 -4.67 -14.31 -5.06
N VAL A 5 -3.68 -13.47 -5.41
CA VAL A 5 -3.06 -12.51 -4.46
C VAL A 5 -4.11 -11.54 -3.90
N PHE A 6 -4.99 -11.01 -4.76
CA PHE A 6 -6.08 -10.13 -4.33
C PHE A 6 -7.07 -10.85 -3.40
N SER A 7 -7.46 -12.08 -3.71
CA SER A 7 -8.36 -12.87 -2.87
C SER A 7 -7.79 -13.16 -1.48
N LEU A 8 -6.49 -13.42 -1.38
CA LEU A 8 -5.82 -13.64 -0.09
C LEU A 8 -5.84 -12.38 0.77
N ALA A 9 -5.52 -11.22 0.18
CA ALA A 9 -5.48 -9.97 0.92
C ALA A 9 -6.87 -9.43 1.29
N ALA A 10 -7.87 -9.61 0.44
CA ALA A 10 -9.25 -9.30 0.80
C ALA A 10 -9.71 -10.17 1.99
N THR A 11 -9.33 -11.44 2.01
CA THR A 11 -9.62 -12.34 3.13
C THR A 11 -8.95 -11.86 4.42
N ASP A 12 -7.67 -11.52 4.34
CA ASP A 12 -6.90 -11.00 5.48
C ASP A 12 -7.48 -9.70 6.03
N PHE A 13 -7.93 -8.80 5.14
CA PHE A 13 -8.62 -7.57 5.53
C PHE A 13 -9.91 -7.83 6.31
N ILE A 14 -10.77 -8.73 5.82
CA ILE A 14 -12.04 -9.09 6.47
C ILE A 14 -11.80 -9.76 7.83
N THR A 15 -10.75 -10.59 7.96
CA THR A 15 -10.49 -11.34 9.20
C THR A 15 -9.64 -10.61 10.23
N GLY A 16 -8.76 -9.69 9.79
CA GLY A 16 -7.70 -9.10 10.63
C GLY A 16 -8.01 -7.74 11.27
N GLY A 17 -9.22 -7.18 11.10
CA GLY A 17 -9.63 -5.89 11.70
C GLY A 17 -9.16 -4.61 10.99
N ALA A 18 -9.53 -3.44 11.51
CA ALA A 18 -9.29 -2.13 10.89
C ALA A 18 -7.87 -1.56 11.13
N GLN A 19 -7.37 -0.77 10.17
CA GLN A 19 -6.14 0.03 10.27
C GLN A 19 -6.16 0.93 11.55
N PRO A 20 -5.00 1.25 12.17
CA PRO A 20 -3.64 1.22 11.63
C PRO A 20 -2.66 0.29 12.37
N PHE A 21 -3.12 -0.69 13.17
CA PHE A 21 -2.24 -1.55 13.98
C PHE A 21 -1.63 -2.73 13.20
N ARG A 22 -1.03 -2.44 12.05
CA ARG A 22 -0.49 -3.43 11.11
C ARG A 22 1.01 -3.21 10.90
N GLY A 23 1.78 -4.30 10.73
CA GLY A 23 3.23 -4.32 10.97
C GLY A 23 4.03 -3.43 10.02
N VAL A 24 4.38 -2.22 10.46
CA VAL A 24 5.27 -1.31 9.73
C VAL A 24 6.65 -1.31 10.37
N TRP A 25 7.70 -1.48 9.58
CA TRP A 25 9.08 -1.24 10.01
C TRP A 25 9.66 -0.07 9.23
N ASN A 26 10.09 0.94 9.96
CA ASN A 26 10.83 2.07 9.43
C ASN A 26 12.21 2.09 10.09
N GLY A 27 13.26 2.25 9.31
CA GLY A 27 14.63 2.31 9.80
C GLY A 27 15.49 3.16 8.89
N SER A 28 16.33 4.01 9.47
CA SER A 28 17.31 4.76 8.69
C SER A 28 18.65 4.75 9.41
N GLY A 29 19.73 4.74 8.65
CA GLY A 29 21.06 4.77 9.23
C GLY A 29 22.16 4.51 8.21
N PRO A 30 23.42 4.71 8.61
CA PRO A 30 24.57 4.32 7.80
C PRO A 30 24.84 2.82 7.91
N ILE A 31 25.22 2.20 6.80
CA ILE A 31 25.84 0.88 6.75
C ILE A 31 27.22 1.03 6.12
N ASP A 32 28.26 0.58 6.82
CA ASP A 32 29.62 0.58 6.32
C ASP A 32 29.95 -0.75 5.65
N ILE A 33 30.24 -0.71 4.34
CA ILE A 33 30.62 -1.87 3.54
C ILE A 33 31.94 -1.57 2.84
N PHE A 34 32.99 -2.35 3.13
CA PHE A 34 34.33 -2.20 2.55
C PHE A 34 34.93 -0.78 2.65
N GLY A 35 34.65 -0.06 3.74
CA GLY A 35 35.14 1.31 3.95
C GLY A 35 34.30 2.40 3.25
N PHE A 36 33.21 2.03 2.58
CA PHE A 36 32.20 2.97 2.07
C PHE A 36 31.03 3.04 3.04
N THR A 37 30.65 4.26 3.42
CA THR A 37 29.43 4.52 4.20
C THR A 37 28.25 4.73 3.25
N ILE A 38 27.26 3.84 3.32
CA ILE A 38 26.02 3.93 2.55
C ILE A 38 24.91 4.34 3.50
N ASN A 39 24.28 5.49 3.26
CA ASN A 39 23.10 5.90 4.01
C ASN A 39 21.88 5.18 3.43
N VAL A 40 21.19 4.40 4.25
CA VAL A 40 20.00 3.64 3.87
C VAL A 40 18.77 4.15 4.60
N ASN A 41 17.65 4.13 3.90
CA ASN A 41 16.31 4.32 4.46
C ASN A 41 15.48 3.09 4.07
N PHE A 42 14.97 2.40 5.08
CA PHE A 42 14.17 1.20 4.97
C PHE A 42 12.77 1.51 5.45
N GLU A 43 11.84 1.12 4.62
CA GLU A 43 10.43 1.11 4.92
C GLU A 43 9.90 -0.24 4.46
N GLY A 44 9.06 -0.86 5.28
CA GLY A 44 8.34 -2.02 4.82
C GLY A 44 7.10 -2.29 5.64
N TYR A 45 6.22 -3.04 4.98
CA TYR A 45 4.86 -3.29 5.39
C TYR A 45 4.66 -4.79 5.33
N LEU A 46 4.10 -5.33 6.40
CA LEU A 46 3.77 -6.74 6.49
C LEU A 46 2.59 -7.11 5.59
N ASP A 47 1.69 -6.16 5.34
CA ASP A 47 0.35 -6.45 4.86
C ASP A 47 0.09 -5.86 3.46
N TYR A 48 -0.45 -6.70 2.56
CA TYR A 48 -0.72 -6.32 1.16
C TYR A 48 -1.95 -5.41 1.01
N ASP A 49 -2.83 -5.40 1.99
CA ASP A 49 -4.01 -4.56 2.06
C ASP A 49 -3.67 -3.06 2.08
N TYR A 50 -2.56 -2.68 2.72
CA TYR A 50 -2.02 -1.32 2.71
C TYR A 50 -1.90 -0.81 1.28
N PHE A 51 -1.26 -1.60 0.41
CA PHE A 51 -1.12 -1.25 -1.00
C PHE A 51 -2.47 -1.13 -1.71
N TYR A 52 -3.41 -2.08 -1.51
CA TYR A 52 -4.71 -2.02 -2.18
C TYR A 52 -5.55 -0.83 -1.75
N TYR A 53 -5.56 -0.54 -0.45
CA TYR A 53 -6.29 0.60 0.09
C TYR A 53 -5.67 1.92 -0.40
N SER A 54 -4.35 2.08 -0.27
CA SER A 54 -3.66 3.28 -0.72
C SER A 54 -3.81 3.52 -2.21
N TRP A 55 -3.64 2.50 -3.06
CA TRP A 55 -3.84 2.64 -4.50
C TRP A 55 -5.29 2.97 -4.84
N GLY A 56 -6.26 2.35 -4.15
CA GLY A 56 -7.67 2.65 -4.30
C GLY A 56 -7.97 4.12 -3.97
N GLN A 57 -7.52 4.59 -2.81
CA GLN A 57 -7.70 5.98 -2.39
C GLN A 57 -7.03 6.97 -3.35
N GLN A 58 -5.78 6.72 -3.75
CA GLN A 58 -5.06 7.61 -4.66
C GLN A 58 -5.73 7.69 -6.03
N PHE A 59 -6.24 6.57 -6.54
CA PHE A 59 -6.96 6.56 -7.80
C PHE A 59 -8.31 7.27 -7.72
N VAL A 60 -9.05 7.07 -6.63
CA VAL A 60 -10.31 7.80 -6.37
C VAL A 60 -10.06 9.31 -6.22
N ASN A 61 -8.90 9.70 -5.69
CA ASN A 61 -8.44 11.09 -5.61
C ASN A 61 -7.93 11.65 -6.96
N GLY A 62 -8.06 10.90 -8.06
CA GLY A 62 -7.71 11.35 -9.41
C GLY A 62 -6.21 11.30 -9.73
N ILE A 63 -5.41 10.66 -8.89
CA ILE A 63 -3.97 10.49 -9.15
C ILE A 63 -3.82 9.32 -10.12
N SER A 64 -3.07 9.54 -11.20
CA SER A 64 -2.85 8.51 -12.23
C SER A 64 -1.80 7.48 -11.78
N PRO A 65 -2.02 6.17 -12.00
CA PRO A 65 -1.06 5.14 -11.65
C PRO A 65 0.26 5.30 -12.42
N TYR A 66 1.34 4.69 -11.91
CA TYR A 66 2.71 4.79 -12.46
C TYR A 66 3.29 6.20 -12.46
N THR A 67 2.87 7.05 -11.52
CA THR A 67 3.47 8.36 -11.27
C THR A 67 4.09 8.39 -9.88
N ASP A 68 5.06 9.28 -9.67
CA ASP A 68 5.67 9.46 -8.36
C ASP A 68 4.66 9.90 -7.30
N ALA A 69 3.67 10.70 -7.70
CA ALA A 69 2.56 11.08 -6.84
C ALA A 69 1.77 9.83 -6.40
N PHE A 70 1.47 8.93 -7.34
CA PHE A 70 0.72 7.70 -7.06
C PHE A 70 1.47 6.72 -6.14
N ASN A 71 2.79 6.80 -6.12
CA ASN A 71 3.63 5.94 -5.31
C ASN A 71 3.85 6.47 -3.89
N ARG A 72 3.12 7.51 -3.47
CA ARG A 72 3.29 8.12 -2.16
C ARG A 72 1.96 8.54 -1.55
N ILE A 73 1.70 8.11 -0.33
CA ILE A 73 0.52 8.52 0.44
C ILE A 73 0.94 9.33 1.67
N GLU A 74 0.13 10.31 2.05
CA GLU A 74 0.30 11.05 3.30
C GLU A 74 -0.69 10.51 4.33
N ILE A 75 -0.18 10.03 5.46
CA ILE A 75 -0.97 9.53 6.58
C ILE A 75 -0.47 10.26 7.83
N ASP A 76 -1.37 10.98 8.50
CA ASP A 76 -1.06 11.77 9.70
C ASP A 76 0.18 12.69 9.56
N GLY A 77 0.34 13.32 8.39
CA GLY A 77 1.46 14.23 8.09
C GLY A 77 2.80 13.56 7.76
N THR A 78 2.83 12.22 7.70
CA THR A 78 4.01 11.45 7.29
C THR A 78 3.79 10.88 5.89
N PHE A 79 4.82 10.98 5.04
CA PHE A 79 4.79 10.38 3.71
C PHE A 79 5.31 8.94 3.74
N TYR A 80 4.52 8.05 3.15
CA TYR A 80 4.77 6.63 3.09
C TYR A 80 4.83 6.16 1.62
N ASN A 81 5.74 5.23 1.31
CA ASN A 81 5.86 4.70 -0.05
C ASN A 81 4.79 3.64 -0.36
N THR A 82 4.18 3.76 -1.54
CA THR A 82 3.09 2.89 -2.04
C THR A 82 3.32 2.53 -3.49
N HIS A 83 4.52 2.05 -3.83
CA HIS A 83 4.88 1.77 -5.23
C HIS A 83 3.85 0.90 -5.94
N TYR A 84 3.27 1.41 -7.03
CA TYR A 84 2.32 0.67 -7.85
C TYR A 84 3.04 -0.23 -8.84
N PHE A 85 2.88 -1.54 -8.69
CA PHE A 85 3.53 -2.56 -9.52
C PHE A 85 2.54 -3.49 -10.23
N PHE A 86 1.24 -3.27 -10.08
CA PHE A 86 0.21 -4.07 -10.73
C PHE A 86 -0.05 -3.64 -12.17
N PRO A 87 -0.64 -4.49 -13.01
CA PRO A 87 -1.17 -4.07 -14.31
C PRO A 87 -2.29 -3.04 -14.16
N PRO A 88 -2.48 -2.12 -15.12
CA PRO A 88 -3.29 -0.90 -14.93
C PRO A 88 -4.74 -1.18 -14.52
N LEU A 89 -5.33 -2.26 -15.01
CA LEU A 89 -6.75 -2.57 -14.77
C LEU A 89 -7.04 -2.98 -13.32
N TYR A 90 -6.03 -3.39 -12.55
CA TYR A 90 -6.24 -3.79 -11.16
C TYR A 90 -6.55 -2.61 -10.24
N VAL A 91 -6.12 -1.38 -10.61
CA VAL A 91 -6.43 -0.19 -9.81
C VAL A 91 -7.93 0.06 -9.71
N TYR A 92 -8.70 -0.33 -10.74
CA TYR A 92 -10.16 -0.22 -10.72
C TYR A 92 -10.79 -1.16 -9.69
N MET A 93 -10.20 -2.34 -9.45
CA MET A 93 -10.69 -3.24 -8.40
C MET A 93 -10.40 -2.66 -7.00
N CYS A 94 -9.21 -2.09 -6.81
CA CYS A 94 -8.85 -1.39 -5.57
C CYS A 94 -9.78 -0.19 -5.32
N ALA A 95 -10.01 0.65 -6.33
CA ALA A 95 -10.89 1.81 -6.23
C ALA A 95 -12.35 1.42 -5.99
N LEU A 96 -12.83 0.36 -6.65
CA LEU A 96 -14.18 -0.17 -6.40
C LEU A 96 -14.31 -0.69 -4.97
N GLY A 97 -13.29 -1.36 -4.44
CA GLY A 97 -13.25 -1.77 -3.02
C GLY A 97 -13.34 -0.59 -2.06
N VAL A 98 -12.61 0.50 -2.31
CA VAL A 98 -12.66 1.73 -1.49
C VAL A 98 -14.00 2.46 -1.60
N VAL A 99 -14.62 2.47 -2.78
CA VAL A 99 -15.86 3.23 -3.04
C VAL A 99 -17.12 2.51 -2.53
N LEU A 100 -17.12 1.16 -2.45
CA LEU A 100 -18.30 0.40 -2.03
C LEU A 100 -18.47 0.42 -0.49
N PRO A 101 -19.53 1.02 0.05
CA PRO A 101 -19.79 1.07 1.49
C PRO A 101 -20.60 -0.15 1.94
N ILE A 102 -20.19 -1.36 1.53
CA ILE A 102 -20.96 -2.59 1.80
C ILE A 102 -20.01 -3.65 2.35
N ASP A 103 -20.03 -3.84 3.65
CA ASP A 103 -19.44 -4.99 4.32
C ASP A 103 -20.10 -6.29 3.80
N PRO A 104 -19.37 -7.35 3.40
CA PRO A 104 -17.92 -7.60 3.52
C PRO A 104 -17.10 -7.33 2.24
N PHE A 105 -17.67 -6.64 1.25
CA PHE A 105 -17.06 -6.48 -0.08
C PHE A 105 -16.35 -5.11 -0.25
N GLY A 106 -16.63 -4.16 0.64
CA GLY A 106 -15.99 -2.86 0.73
C GLY A 106 -14.76 -2.87 1.65
N ILE A 107 -13.81 -1.98 1.36
CA ILE A 107 -12.60 -1.70 2.17
C ILE A 107 -12.79 -0.35 2.92
N GLY A 108 -14.01 0.21 2.93
CA GLY A 108 -14.36 1.53 3.48
C GLY A 108 -14.93 1.48 4.89
#